data_AF-A0A923LSU3-F1
#
_entry.id   AF-A0A923LSU3-F1
#
_cell.length_a   1.000
_cell.length_b   1.000
_cell.length_c   1.000
_cell.angle_alpha   90.00
_cell.angle_beta   90.00
_cell.angle_gamma   90.00
#
_symmetry.space_group_name_H-M   'P 1'
#
loop_
_entity.id
_entity.type
_entity.pdbx_description
1 polymer ?
#
loop_
_entity_poly.entity_id
_entity_poly.type
_entity_poly.pdbx_seq_one_letter_code
_entity_poly.pdbx_strand_id
1 'polypeptide(L)'
;IKIGADGQVSVDGIQDHAMKQKIENVLSKYSDELMDIYFCTDSKIQELSDKEKYLLQAAVDVGKFLYKASGGSVSLGDLSVENTAIHGLPKTLDDLLNNPGDNLTYQDYASDIREILAYNRTQHKDIMSGLNVQFVIADGTFQIKD
;
A
#
# COMPACT_ATOMS: atom_id res chain seq x y z
N ILE A 1 -4.70 -11.15 -11.85
CA ILE A 1 -4.78 -10.84 -10.40
C ILE A 1 -4.16 -9.47 -10.23
N LYS A 2 -4.82 -8.55 -9.54
CA LYS A 2 -4.30 -7.21 -9.26
C LYS A 2 -4.34 -6.98 -7.75
N ILE A 3 -3.31 -6.34 -7.22
CA ILE A 3 -3.25 -5.96 -5.80
C ILE A 3 -3.16 -4.44 -5.74
N GLY A 4 -4.13 -3.82 -5.08
CA GLY A 4 -4.11 -2.39 -4.80
C GLY A 4 -3.05 -2.04 -3.76
N ALA A 5 -2.62 -0.78 -3.73
CA ALA A 5 -1.72 -0.28 -2.68
C ALA A 5 -2.33 -0.39 -1.27
N ASP A 6 -3.65 -0.46 -1.18
CA ASP A 6 -4.42 -0.74 0.04
C ASP A 6 -4.48 -2.24 0.40
N GLY A 7 -3.81 -3.09 -0.37
CA GLY A 7 -3.78 -4.54 -0.20
C GLY A 7 -5.00 -5.28 -0.75
N GLN A 8 -5.97 -4.58 -1.38
CA GLN A 8 -7.14 -5.25 -1.94
C GLN A 8 -6.78 -6.08 -3.16
N VAL A 9 -7.27 -7.32 -3.20
CA VAL A 9 -7.06 -8.23 -4.32
C VAL A 9 -8.28 -8.25 -5.23
N SER A 10 -8.06 -8.07 -6.53
CA SER A 10 -9.08 -8.29 -7.55
C SER A 10 -8.62 -9.25 -8.63
N VAL A 11 -9.58 -9.99 -9.21
CA VAL A 11 -9.31 -10.95 -10.29
C VAL A 11 -10.13 -10.63 -11.52
N ASP A 12 -9.46 -10.60 -12.66
CA ASP A 12 -10.05 -10.43 -13.99
C ASP A 12 -10.07 -11.75 -14.75
N GLY A 13 -10.89 -11.84 -15.80
CA GLY A 13 -10.99 -13.03 -16.67
C GLY A 13 -11.94 -14.12 -16.17
N ILE A 14 -12.65 -13.89 -15.06
CA ILE A 14 -13.64 -14.82 -14.49
C ILE A 14 -15.03 -14.17 -14.56
N GLN A 15 -15.91 -14.74 -15.38
CA GLN A 15 -17.27 -14.23 -15.58
C GLN A 15 -18.23 -14.65 -14.45
N ASP A 16 -18.02 -15.83 -13.87
CA ASP A 16 -18.83 -16.30 -12.73
C ASP A 16 -18.50 -15.49 -11.48
N HIS A 17 -19.44 -14.68 -11.02
CA HIS A 17 -19.27 -13.80 -9.87
C HIS A 17 -19.00 -14.55 -8.55
N ALA A 18 -19.66 -15.68 -8.33
CA ALA A 18 -19.48 -16.45 -7.10
C ALA A 18 -18.09 -17.12 -7.07
N MET A 19 -17.63 -17.61 -8.22
CA MET A 19 -16.27 -18.14 -8.37
C MET A 19 -15.23 -17.02 -8.24
N LYS A 20 -15.43 -15.88 -8.89
CA LYS A 20 -14.55 -14.71 -8.79
C LYS A 20 -14.37 -14.29 -7.33
N GLN A 21 -15.47 -14.12 -6.60
CA GLN A 21 -15.43 -13.72 -5.20
C GLN A 21 -14.72 -14.77 -4.31
N LYS A 22 -14.95 -16.06 -4.55
CA LYS A 22 -14.23 -17.12 -3.82
C LYS A 22 -12.73 -17.06 -4.05
N ILE A 23 -12.29 -16.81 -5.27
CA ILE A 23 -10.87 -16.71 -5.61
C ILE A 23 -10.26 -15.44 -5.01
N GLU A 24 -10.92 -14.29 -5.11
CA GLU A 24 -10.50 -13.05 -4.47
C GLU A 24 -10.36 -13.23 -2.94
N ASN A 25 -11.32 -13.90 -2.29
CA ASN A 25 -11.26 -14.21 -0.86
C ASN A 25 -10.10 -15.14 -0.48
N VAL A 26 -9.72 -16.09 -1.36
CA VAL A 26 -8.57 -16.96 -1.11
C VAL A 26 -7.27 -16.18 -1.29
N LEU A 27 -7.12 -15.45 -2.39
CA LEU A 27 -5.91 -14.70 -2.70
C LEU A 27 -5.67 -13.54 -1.72
N SER A 28 -6.73 -12.93 -1.19
CA SER A 28 -6.61 -11.87 -0.16
C SER A 28 -5.97 -12.37 1.13
N LYS A 29 -5.96 -13.69 1.40
CA LYS A 29 -5.24 -14.27 2.55
C LYS A 29 -3.73 -14.35 2.34
N TYR A 30 -3.29 -14.19 1.08
CA TYR A 30 -1.89 -14.25 0.66
C TYR A 30 -1.44 -12.93 0.03
N SER A 31 -2.17 -11.84 0.27
CA SER A 31 -1.90 -10.55 -0.39
C SER A 31 -0.54 -10.01 -0.01
N ASP A 32 -0.10 -10.23 1.24
CA ASP A 32 1.18 -9.76 1.74
C ASP A 32 2.33 -10.55 1.09
N GLU A 33 2.22 -11.88 1.03
CA GLU A 33 3.22 -12.72 0.36
C GLU A 33 3.28 -12.45 -1.15
N LEU A 34 2.14 -12.21 -1.81
CA LEU A 34 2.13 -11.81 -3.21
C LEU A 34 2.78 -10.43 -3.40
N MET A 35 2.55 -9.49 -2.47
CA MET A 35 3.22 -8.20 -2.49
C MET A 35 4.73 -8.35 -2.36
N ASP A 36 5.20 -9.14 -1.39
CA ASP A 36 6.62 -9.40 -1.16
C ASP A 36 7.29 -10.02 -2.39
N ILE A 37 6.62 -10.99 -3.04
CA ILE A 37 7.09 -11.57 -4.30
C ILE A 37 7.25 -10.46 -5.35
N TYR A 38 6.25 -9.61 -5.53
CA TYR A 38 6.32 -8.51 -6.49
C TYR A 38 7.49 -7.57 -6.20
N PHE A 39 7.63 -7.11 -4.95
CA PHE A 39 8.75 -6.26 -4.54
C PHE A 39 10.11 -6.88 -4.80
N CYS A 40 10.26 -8.20 -4.58
CA CYS A 40 11.53 -8.91 -4.77
C CYS A 40 11.89 -9.21 -6.22
N THR A 41 10.91 -9.21 -7.13
CA THR A 41 11.11 -9.73 -8.49
C THR A 41 10.84 -8.72 -9.60
N ASP A 42 10.06 -7.67 -9.35
CA ASP A 42 9.85 -6.59 -10.31
C ASP A 42 11.16 -5.82 -10.56
N SER A 43 11.61 -5.84 -11.82
CA SER A 43 12.90 -5.25 -12.21
C SER A 43 12.99 -3.75 -11.92
N LYS A 44 11.91 -2.99 -12.10
CA LYS A 44 11.87 -1.55 -11.86
C LYS A 44 11.97 -1.25 -10.36
N ILE A 45 11.32 -2.07 -9.53
CA ILE A 45 11.48 -1.97 -8.07
C ILE A 45 12.90 -2.34 -7.65
N GLN A 46 13.51 -3.35 -8.26
CA GLN A 46 14.88 -3.74 -7.93
C GLN A 46 15.92 -2.67 -8.27
N GLU A 47 15.64 -1.80 -9.24
CA GLU A 47 16.46 -0.63 -9.61
C GLU A 47 16.32 0.56 -8.64
N LEU A 48 15.28 0.58 -7.79
CA LEU A 48 15.11 1.63 -6.78
C LEU A 48 16.24 1.61 -5.75
N SER A 49 16.58 2.78 -5.21
CA SER A 49 17.49 2.87 -4.07
C SER A 49 16.90 2.20 -2.83
N ASP A 50 17.74 1.81 -1.87
CA ASP A 50 17.28 1.19 -0.61
C ASP A 50 16.26 2.07 0.12
N LYS A 51 16.45 3.40 0.09
CA LYS A 51 15.51 4.37 0.65
C LYS A 51 14.17 4.35 -0.07
N GLU A 52 14.17 4.28 -1.40
CA GLU A 52 12.94 4.24 -2.19
C GLU A 52 12.19 2.93 -2.02
N LYS A 53 12.92 1.80 -1.93
CA LYS A 53 12.33 0.50 -1.60
C LYS A 53 11.66 0.54 -0.22
N TYR A 54 12.35 1.09 0.78
CA TYR A 54 11.78 1.32 2.11
C TYR A 54 10.51 2.16 2.06
N LEU A 55 10.56 3.34 1.43
CA LEU A 55 9.42 4.26 1.38
C LEU A 55 8.25 3.68 0.60
N LEU A 56 8.51 2.90 -0.46
CA LEU A 56 7.47 2.23 -1.23
C LEU A 56 6.78 1.15 -0.39
N GLN A 57 7.55 0.34 0.36
CA GLN A 57 7.00 -0.65 1.28
C GLN A 57 6.20 0.02 2.40
N ALA A 58 6.76 1.06 3.03
CA ALA A 58 6.08 1.83 4.07
C ALA A 58 4.77 2.45 3.54
N ALA A 59 4.74 2.95 2.30
CA ALA A 59 3.54 3.50 1.70
C ALA A 59 2.44 2.45 1.50
N VAL A 60 2.81 1.23 1.13
CA VAL A 60 1.88 0.10 1.04
C VAL A 60 1.32 -0.26 2.42
N ASP A 61 2.18 -0.36 3.43
CA ASP A 61 1.77 -0.75 4.78
C ASP A 61 0.90 0.33 5.45
N VAL A 62 1.26 1.60 5.28
CA VAL A 62 0.43 2.73 5.67
C VAL A 62 -0.89 2.75 4.91
N GLY A 63 -0.89 2.50 3.60
CA GLY A 63 -2.11 2.43 2.78
C GLY A 63 -3.09 1.38 3.29
N LYS A 64 -2.59 0.16 3.57
CA LYS A 64 -3.37 -0.93 4.20
C LYS A 64 -3.90 -0.53 5.57
N PHE A 65 -3.06 0.10 6.39
CA PHE A 65 -3.45 0.57 7.72
C PHE A 65 -4.58 1.60 7.63
N LEU A 66 -4.42 2.65 6.83
CA LEU A 66 -5.42 3.71 6.65
C LEU A 66 -6.73 3.14 6.12
N TYR A 67 -6.67 2.24 5.14
CA TYR A 67 -7.87 1.59 4.60
C TYR A 67 -8.62 0.83 5.70
N LYS A 68 -7.93 -0.04 6.45
CA LYS A 68 -8.54 -0.84 7.52
C LYS A 68 -9.08 0.05 8.65
N ALA A 69 -8.31 1.03 9.09
CA ALA A 69 -8.62 1.86 10.24
C ALA A 69 -9.71 2.91 9.95
N SER A 70 -9.85 3.34 8.70
CA SER A 70 -10.86 4.31 8.26
C SER A 70 -12.10 3.67 7.61
N GLY A 71 -12.11 2.35 7.41
CA GLY A 71 -13.13 1.68 6.59
C GLY A 71 -13.10 2.09 5.12
N GLY A 72 -11.91 2.42 4.61
CA GLY A 72 -11.67 2.84 3.22
C GLY A 72 -12.02 4.30 2.91
N SER A 73 -12.28 5.13 3.92
CA SER A 73 -12.62 6.55 3.73
C SER A 73 -11.40 7.46 3.58
N VAL A 74 -10.20 6.98 3.89
CA VAL A 74 -8.95 7.76 3.89
C VAL A 74 -7.86 6.96 3.19
N SER A 75 -7.13 7.65 2.32
CA SER A 75 -5.92 7.18 1.65
C SER A 75 -4.73 8.09 1.98
N LEU A 76 -3.51 7.66 1.62
CA LEU A 76 -2.31 8.48 1.76
C LEU A 76 -2.40 9.82 1.03
N GLY A 77 -3.07 9.86 -0.12
CA GLY A 77 -3.24 11.08 -0.93
C GLY A 77 -4.13 12.14 -0.28
N ASP A 78 -4.93 11.77 0.72
CA ASP A 78 -5.79 12.68 1.47
C ASP A 78 -5.02 13.38 2.61
N LEU A 79 -3.80 12.94 2.89
CA LEU A 79 -3.02 13.41 4.02
C LEU A 79 -2.11 14.58 3.66
N SER A 80 -1.86 15.44 4.65
CA SER A 80 -0.84 16.50 4.57
C SER A 80 -0.12 16.64 5.91
N VAL A 81 1.07 17.25 5.89
CA VAL A 81 1.86 17.48 7.11
C VAL A 81 2.19 18.95 7.24
N GLU A 82 1.85 19.52 8.40
CA GLU A 82 2.20 20.88 8.80
C GLU A 82 2.73 20.86 10.23
N ASN A 83 3.91 21.47 10.46
CA ASN A 83 4.54 21.55 11.79
C ASN A 83 4.60 20.18 12.52
N THR A 84 4.89 19.10 11.78
CA THR A 84 4.90 17.68 12.20
C THR A 84 3.55 17.03 12.49
N ALA A 85 2.46 17.81 12.53
CA ALA A 85 1.11 17.27 12.62
C ALA A 85 0.66 16.72 11.26
N ILE A 86 0.02 15.56 11.28
CA ILE A 86 -0.62 14.90 10.14
C ILE A 86 -2.08 15.34 10.11
N HIS A 87 -2.54 15.83 8.96
CA HIS A 87 -3.90 16.29 8.71
C HIS A 87 -4.59 15.44 7.66
N GLY A 88 -5.92 15.52 7.59
CA GLY A 88 -6.76 14.73 6.67
C GLY A 88 -7.32 13.44 7.28
N LEU A 89 -7.05 13.20 8.57
CA LEU A 89 -7.49 12.02 9.30
C LEU A 89 -8.88 12.24 9.94
N PRO A 90 -9.70 11.17 10.06
CA PRO A 90 -10.84 11.16 10.96
C PRO A 90 -10.35 11.33 12.40
N LYS A 91 -11.15 12.00 13.25
CA LYS A 91 -10.75 12.37 14.62
C LYS A 91 -10.13 11.22 15.43
N THR A 92 -10.67 10.01 15.30
CA THR A 92 -10.15 8.84 16.02
C THR A 92 -8.76 8.41 15.58
N LEU A 93 -8.40 8.58 14.31
CA LEU A 93 -7.06 8.29 13.79
C LEU A 93 -6.10 9.46 13.98
N ASP A 94 -6.62 10.69 13.96
CA ASP A 94 -5.86 11.91 14.20
C ASP A 94 -5.16 11.86 15.57
N ASP A 95 -5.91 11.57 16.64
CA ASP A 95 -5.35 11.47 17.98
C ASP A 95 -4.31 10.33 18.08
N LEU A 96 -4.56 9.17 17.43
CA LEU A 96 -3.66 8.01 17.47
C LEU A 96 -2.32 8.28 16.78
N LEU A 97 -2.32 8.96 15.64
CA LEU A 97 -1.11 9.21 14.85
C LEU A 97 -0.37 10.48 15.30
N ASN A 98 -1.09 11.53 15.72
CA ASN A 98 -0.47 12.76 16.18
C ASN A 98 -0.04 12.69 17.65
N ASN A 99 -0.72 11.89 18.47
CA ASN A 99 -0.45 11.74 19.89
C ASN A 99 -0.34 10.25 20.32
N PRO A 100 0.60 9.48 19.75
CA PRO A 100 0.68 8.03 19.97
C PRO A 100 1.09 7.62 21.40
N GLY A 101 1.52 8.56 22.25
CA GLY A 101 2.11 8.25 23.55
C GLY A 101 3.34 7.35 23.37
N ASP A 102 3.45 6.28 24.15
CA ASP A 102 4.53 5.28 24.05
C ASP A 102 4.21 4.12 23.08
N ASN A 103 3.13 4.21 22.29
CA ASN A 103 2.80 3.17 21.33
C ASN A 103 3.71 3.25 20.10
N LEU A 104 4.75 2.39 20.09
CA LEU A 104 5.74 2.33 19.03
C LEU A 104 5.12 2.14 17.64
N THR A 105 4.11 1.29 17.50
CA THR A 105 3.47 1.04 16.19
C THR A 105 2.87 2.31 15.58
N TYR A 106 2.18 3.13 16.37
CA TYR A 106 1.63 4.39 15.87
C TYR A 106 2.69 5.48 15.69
N GLN A 107 3.77 5.44 16.48
CA GLN A 107 4.94 6.30 16.24
C GLN A 107 5.59 5.99 14.89
N ASP A 108 5.79 4.70 14.59
CA ASP A 108 6.40 4.23 13.34
C ASP A 108 5.53 4.64 12.15
N TYR A 109 4.21 4.37 12.19
CA TYR A 109 3.29 4.82 11.14
C TYR A 109 3.29 6.34 10.94
N ALA A 110 3.32 7.11 12.03
CA ALA A 110 3.37 8.56 11.93
C ALA A 110 4.71 9.06 11.38
N SER A 111 5.82 8.36 11.66
CA SER A 111 7.13 8.64 11.07
C SER A 111 7.11 8.36 9.57
N ASP A 112 6.64 7.17 9.18
CA ASP A 112 6.55 6.75 7.78
C ASP A 112 5.69 7.70 6.95
N ILE A 113 4.50 8.08 7.44
CA ILE A 113 3.63 9.06 6.77
C ILE A 113 4.38 10.36 6.49
N ARG A 114 5.13 10.88 7.48
CA ARG A 114 5.88 12.13 7.31
C ARG A 114 6.99 11.97 6.29
N GLU A 115 7.73 10.87 6.33
CA GLU A 115 8.81 10.62 5.37
C GLU A 115 8.32 10.43 3.95
N ILE A 116 7.23 9.66 3.76
CA ILE A 116 6.58 9.45 2.46
C ILE A 116 6.12 10.79 1.89
N LEU A 117 5.38 11.59 2.66
CA LEU A 117 4.85 12.87 2.18
C LEU A 117 5.97 13.89 1.91
N ALA A 118 7.04 13.90 2.72
CA ALA A 118 8.21 14.72 2.47
C ALA A 118 8.95 14.31 1.19
N TYR A 119 9.12 13.00 0.96
CA TYR A 119 9.71 12.48 -0.27
C TYR A 119 8.86 12.86 -1.48
N ASN A 120 7.54 12.61 -1.43
CA ASN A 120 6.61 12.92 -2.52
C ASN A 120 6.65 14.39 -2.91
N ARG A 121 6.70 15.29 -1.92
CA ARG A 121 6.84 16.73 -2.12
C ARG A 121 8.17 17.10 -2.78
N THR A 122 9.27 16.47 -2.36
CA THR A 122 10.61 16.75 -2.88
C THR A 122 10.79 16.25 -4.31
N GLN A 123 10.27 15.07 -4.61
CA GLN A 123 10.34 14.48 -5.96
C GLN A 123 9.26 15.00 -6.91
N HIS A 124 8.29 15.77 -6.40
CA HIS A 124 7.08 16.16 -7.12
C HIS A 124 6.36 14.96 -7.76
N LYS A 125 6.40 13.81 -7.09
CA LYS A 125 5.92 12.52 -7.58
C LYS A 125 5.51 11.65 -6.40
N ASP A 126 4.36 11.01 -6.48
CA ASP A 126 3.95 9.99 -5.51
C ASP A 126 4.84 8.75 -5.63
N ILE A 127 5.44 8.30 -4.53
CA ILE A 127 6.23 7.06 -4.46
C ILE A 127 5.45 5.86 -5.01
N MET A 128 4.13 5.80 -4.82
CA MET A 128 3.28 4.71 -5.32
C MET A 128 2.85 4.88 -6.78
N SER A 129 3.15 6.00 -7.45
CA SER A 129 2.68 6.26 -8.82
C SER A 129 3.18 5.27 -9.87
N GLY A 130 4.31 4.59 -9.60
CA GLY A 130 4.86 3.55 -10.48
C GLY A 130 4.42 2.13 -10.09
N LEU A 131 3.70 1.97 -8.97
CA LEU A 131 3.35 0.67 -8.43
C LEU A 131 2.16 0.08 -9.20
N ASN A 132 2.41 -1.03 -9.90
CA ASN A 132 1.37 -1.72 -10.67
C ASN A 132 1.44 -3.22 -10.43
N VAL A 133 0.96 -3.66 -9.26
CA VAL A 133 1.04 -5.05 -8.84
C VAL A 133 0.02 -5.89 -9.60
N GLN A 134 0.49 -6.57 -10.65
CA GLN A 134 -0.34 -7.46 -11.46
C GLN A 134 0.36 -8.78 -11.70
N PHE A 135 -0.37 -9.86 -11.44
CA PHE A 135 0.02 -11.22 -11.78
C PHE A 135 -0.90 -11.77 -12.86
N VAL A 136 -0.33 -12.48 -13.82
CA VAL A 136 -1.03 -13.13 -14.92
C VAL A 136 -0.81 -14.63 -14.83
N ILE A 137 -1.91 -15.37 -14.99
CA ILE A 137 -1.89 -16.81 -15.17
C ILE A 137 -2.35 -17.08 -16.59
N ALA A 138 -1.44 -17.52 -17.44
CA ALA A 138 -1.70 -17.82 -18.84
C ALA A 138 -0.86 -19.03 -19.26
N ASP A 139 -1.46 -19.94 -20.03
CA ASP A 139 -0.79 -21.11 -20.60
C ASP A 139 -0.02 -21.96 -19.57
N GLY A 140 -0.59 -22.10 -18.36
CA GLY A 140 0.04 -22.85 -17.25
C GLY A 140 1.21 -22.14 -16.58
N THR A 141 1.49 -20.89 -16.93
CA THR A 141 2.55 -20.07 -16.33
C THR A 141 1.98 -19.01 -15.41
N PHE A 142 2.74 -18.68 -14.36
CA PHE A 142 2.47 -17.57 -13.45
C PHE A 142 3.55 -16.51 -13.65
N GLN A 143 3.15 -15.28 -13.96
CA GLN A 143 4.07 -14.19 -14.34
C GLN A 143 3.66 -12.88 -13.67
N ILE A 144 4.63 -12.01 -13.41
CA ILE A 144 4.38 -10.59 -13.13
C ILE A 144 4.15 -9.89 -14.47
N LYS A 145 3.22 -8.95 -14.49
CA LYS A 145 2.92 -8.14 -15.66
C LYS A 145 3.59 -6.79 -15.52
N ASP A 146 4.65 -6.59 -16.31
CA ASP A 146 5.46 -5.37 -16.38
C ASP A 146 4.73 -4.13 -16.94
#